data_AF-A0A7C5FZN1-F1
#
_entry.id   AF-A0A7C5FZN1-F1
#
_cell.length_a   1.000
_cell.length_b   1.000
_cell.length_c   1.000
_cell.angle_alpha   90.00
_cell.angle_beta   90.00
_cell.angle_gamma   90.00
#
_symmetry.space_group_name_H-M   'P 1'
#
loop_
_entity.id
_entity.type
_entity.pdbx_description
1 polymer ?
#
loop_
_entity_poly.entity_id
_entity_poly.type
_entity_poly.pdbx_seq_one_letter_code
_entity_poly.pdbx_strand_id
1 'polypeptide(L)'
;ITGGDQREDDRMTRADRLMIRNAILLAAKTVFEAGRDQVLTEDVANALRNLPDLLEKRQERAIEMADGLSLFCTGLAGHFFNRPGTRWPDVDVTITDMGILAREGYEDQLTVAYIGLMNHIHDLVEQHQNDGRPTIVITDEGHIITTNPLLAPYVIKIVKMWRKLGAWFWIATQNLEDFPDASKKMLNMLEWWMCLVMPKEEVEQIARFKDLSYEEKNMLLAARKSPRQYTEGVILTDELKMLFRNVPPPLALALAMTEKDEKARRHELMREHGCTELEAVVYVAEEISRNRGGE
;
A
#
# COMPACT_ATOMS: atom_id res chain seq x y z
N ILE A 1 0.77 6.16 19.35
CA ILE A 1 0.78 5.75 20.78
C ILE A 1 1.45 4.40 20.93
N THR A 2 0.89 3.31 20.38
CA THR A 2 1.44 1.96 20.58
C THR A 2 2.49 1.55 19.56
N GLY A 3 2.68 2.33 18.48
CA GLY A 3 3.65 2.01 17.42
C GLY A 3 3.34 0.72 16.65
N GLY A 4 2.15 0.13 16.84
CA GLY A 4 1.83 -1.19 16.32
C GLY A 4 2.46 -2.36 17.07
N ASP A 5 3.06 -2.12 18.24
CA ASP A 5 3.55 -3.19 19.11
C ASP A 5 2.36 -3.86 19.82
N GLN A 6 2.21 -5.17 19.60
CA GLN A 6 1.14 -5.97 20.20
C GLN A 6 1.14 -5.91 21.73
N ARG A 7 2.31 -5.82 22.38
CA ARG A 7 2.41 -5.73 23.85
C ARG A 7 1.86 -4.40 24.35
N GLU A 8 2.11 -3.32 23.63
CA GLU A 8 1.54 -2.01 23.95
C GLU A 8 0.04 -1.95 23.69
N ASP A 9 -0.43 -2.60 22.61
CA ASP A 9 -1.85 -2.75 22.30
C ASP A 9 -2.59 -3.58 23.36
N ASP A 10 -2.01 -4.68 23.84
CA ASP A 10 -2.60 -5.53 24.87
C ASP A 10 -2.70 -4.82 26.23
N ARG A 11 -1.80 -3.87 26.50
CA ARG A 11 -1.83 -2.99 27.68
C ARG A 11 -2.90 -1.88 27.56
N MET A 12 -3.50 -1.67 26.39
CA MET A 12 -4.44 -0.59 26.13
C MET A 12 -5.85 -0.89 26.68
N THR A 13 -6.24 -0.18 27.73
CA THR A 13 -7.55 -0.39 28.38
C THR A 13 -8.67 0.46 27.76
N ARG A 14 -9.93 0.15 28.11
CA ARG A 14 -11.08 1.03 27.73
C ARG A 14 -10.97 2.42 28.35
N ALA A 15 -10.39 2.54 29.54
CA ALA A 15 -10.16 3.83 30.19
C ALA A 15 -9.12 4.66 29.42
N ASP A 16 -8.06 4.02 28.91
CA ASP A 16 -7.07 4.69 28.07
C ASP A 16 -7.70 5.22 26.78
N ARG A 17 -8.55 4.43 26.12
CA ARG A 17 -9.30 4.87 24.93
C ARG A 17 -10.16 6.10 25.20
N LEU A 18 -10.76 6.19 26.39
CA LEU A 18 -11.51 7.38 26.80
C LEU A 18 -10.59 8.60 26.98
N MET A 19 -9.41 8.42 27.60
CA MET A 19 -8.42 9.50 27.75
C MET A 19 -7.92 9.98 26.39
N ILE A 20 -7.59 9.09 25.47
CA ILE A 20 -7.18 9.42 24.10
C ILE A 20 -8.28 10.24 23.40
N ARG A 21 -9.53 9.80 23.48
CA ARG A 21 -10.66 10.54 22.91
C ARG A 21 -10.79 11.95 23.48
N ASN A 22 -10.70 12.08 24.80
CA ASN A 22 -10.78 13.38 25.47
C ASN A 22 -9.62 14.30 25.06
N ALA A 23 -8.40 13.75 24.91
CA ALA A 23 -7.25 14.50 24.45
C ALA A 23 -7.40 14.98 23.01
N ILE A 24 -7.93 14.15 22.10
CA ILE A 24 -8.21 14.55 20.71
C ILE A 24 -9.22 15.71 20.68
N LEU A 25 -10.28 15.65 21.49
CA LEU A 25 -11.28 16.72 21.57
C LEU A 25 -10.69 18.01 22.16
N LEU A 26 -9.87 17.90 23.21
CA LEU A 26 -9.19 19.04 23.82
C LEU A 26 -8.20 19.69 22.85
N ALA A 27 -7.43 18.90 22.09
CA ALA A 27 -6.53 19.38 21.05
C ALA A 27 -7.31 20.13 19.96
N ALA A 28 -8.40 19.54 19.46
CA ALA A 28 -9.25 20.19 18.46
C ALA A 28 -9.82 21.53 18.93
N LYS A 29 -10.32 21.59 20.17
CA LYS A 29 -10.82 22.83 20.77
C LYS A 29 -9.72 23.89 20.87
N THR A 30 -8.56 23.51 21.40
CA THR A 30 -7.40 24.41 21.59
C THR A 30 -6.92 25.00 20.27
N VAL A 31 -6.80 24.15 19.23
CA VAL A 31 -6.36 24.54 17.89
C VAL A 31 -7.37 25.49 17.24
N PHE A 32 -8.67 25.19 17.37
CA PHE A 32 -9.74 26.05 16.86
C PHE A 32 -9.74 27.42 17.55
N GLU A 33 -9.62 27.47 18.88
CA GLU A 33 -9.54 28.72 19.65
C GLU A 33 -8.28 29.53 19.32
N ALA A 34 -7.19 28.87 18.93
CA ALA A 34 -5.97 29.51 18.44
C ALA A 34 -6.05 29.99 16.97
N GLY A 35 -7.19 29.81 16.29
CA GLY A 35 -7.40 30.24 14.90
C GLY A 35 -6.69 29.38 13.85
N ARG A 36 -6.36 28.12 14.18
CA ARG A 36 -5.76 27.15 13.26
C ARG A 36 -6.82 26.16 12.75
N ASP A 37 -6.67 25.73 11.49
CA ASP A 37 -7.63 24.83 10.84
C ASP A 37 -7.32 23.33 11.00
N GLN A 38 -6.09 22.98 11.40
CA GLN A 38 -5.62 21.60 11.45
C GLN A 38 -4.97 21.28 12.79
N VAL A 39 -5.41 20.18 13.40
CA VAL A 39 -4.79 19.57 14.59
C VAL A 39 -3.58 18.76 14.15
N LEU A 40 -2.44 19.00 14.80
CA LEU A 40 -1.20 18.26 14.58
C LEU A 40 -1.01 17.20 15.66
N THR A 41 -0.11 16.25 15.40
CA THR A 41 0.22 15.17 16.34
C THR A 41 0.71 15.73 17.68
N GLU A 42 1.50 16.81 17.65
CA GLU A 42 1.99 17.48 18.86
C GLU A 42 0.87 18.10 19.70
N ASP A 43 -0.19 18.60 19.07
CA ASP A 43 -1.33 19.18 19.79
C ASP A 43 -2.04 18.09 20.61
N VAL A 44 -2.17 16.88 20.06
CA VAL A 44 -2.74 15.71 20.76
C VAL A 44 -1.83 15.24 21.90
N ALA A 45 -0.51 15.20 21.66
CA ALA A 45 0.46 14.86 22.71
C ALA A 45 0.42 15.87 23.86
N ASN A 46 0.35 17.16 23.56
CA ASN A 46 0.23 18.22 24.54
C ASN A 46 -1.13 18.15 25.28
N ALA A 47 -2.21 17.84 24.59
CA ALA A 47 -3.52 17.67 25.20
C ALA A 47 -3.53 16.48 26.19
N LEU A 48 -2.87 15.36 25.87
CA LEU A 48 -2.72 14.22 26.79
C LEU A 48 -2.01 14.61 28.08
N ARG A 49 -0.93 15.40 27.99
CA ARG A 49 -0.18 15.88 29.17
C ARG A 49 -1.00 16.82 30.06
N ASN A 50 -1.95 17.54 29.48
CA ASN A 50 -2.73 18.59 30.14
C ASN A 50 -4.20 18.22 30.37
N LEU A 51 -4.55 16.93 30.31
CA LEU A 51 -5.92 16.47 30.60
C LEU A 51 -6.32 16.87 32.03
N PRO A 52 -7.46 17.56 32.22
CA PRO A 52 -7.90 18.00 33.54
C PRO A 52 -8.46 16.84 34.38
N ASP A 53 -8.48 17.03 35.69
CA ASP A 53 -9.18 16.18 36.67
C ASP A 53 -8.81 14.68 36.64
N LEU A 54 -7.56 14.38 36.26
CA LEU A 54 -7.04 13.01 36.33
C LEU A 54 -6.48 12.71 37.73
N LEU A 55 -6.82 11.52 38.24
CA LEU A 55 -6.10 10.94 39.37
C LEU A 55 -4.65 10.64 38.98
N GLU A 56 -3.72 10.67 39.94
CA GLU A 56 -2.27 10.52 39.75
C GLU A 56 -1.91 9.36 38.79
N LYS A 57 -2.42 8.15 39.05
CA LYS A 57 -2.17 6.97 38.19
C LYS A 57 -2.64 7.16 36.74
N ARG A 58 -3.72 7.91 36.50
CA ARG A 58 -4.22 8.22 35.15
C ARG A 58 -3.40 9.31 34.49
N GLN A 59 -2.90 10.27 35.27
CA GLN A 59 -2.00 11.31 34.78
C GLN A 59 -0.68 10.71 34.30
N GLU A 60 -0.08 9.80 35.07
CA GLU A 60 1.13 9.05 34.65
C GLU A 60 0.89 8.30 33.34
N ARG A 61 -0.24 7.58 33.23
CA ARG A 61 -0.60 6.86 32.01
C ARG A 61 -0.83 7.78 30.80
N ALA A 62 -1.40 8.96 31.02
CA ALA A 62 -1.59 9.95 29.96
C ALA A 62 -0.24 10.52 29.47
N ILE A 63 0.71 10.73 30.38
CA ILE A 63 2.09 11.14 30.04
C ILE A 63 2.80 10.04 29.24
N GLU A 64 2.71 8.77 29.66
CA GLU A 64 3.28 7.63 28.92
C GLU A 64 2.75 7.58 27.47
N MET A 65 1.45 7.78 27.27
CA MET A 65 0.87 7.85 25.93
C MET A 65 1.31 9.08 25.13
N ALA A 66 1.48 10.23 25.79
CA ALA A 66 1.96 11.46 25.17
C ALA A 66 3.41 11.31 24.69
N ASP A 67 4.25 10.63 25.46
CA ASP A 67 5.64 10.36 25.11
C ASP A 67 5.71 9.39 23.91
N GLY A 68 4.87 8.36 23.89
CA GLY A 68 4.71 7.49 22.72
C GLY A 68 4.24 8.23 21.45
N LEU A 69 3.39 9.25 21.58
CA LEU A 69 3.02 10.14 20.44
C LEU A 69 4.14 11.09 20.04
N SER A 70 5.00 11.49 20.99
CA SER A 70 6.07 12.45 20.74
C SER A 70 7.15 11.89 19.81
N LEU A 71 7.26 10.56 19.69
CA LEU A 71 8.05 9.89 18.66
C LEU A 71 7.64 10.31 17.23
N PHE A 72 6.36 10.60 17.01
CA PHE A 72 5.82 11.07 15.73
C PHE A 72 5.88 12.60 15.56
N CYS A 73 6.45 13.32 16.53
CA CYS A 73 6.56 14.78 16.51
C CYS A 73 7.95 15.29 16.12
N THR A 74 8.96 14.40 16.11
CA THR A 74 10.37 14.77 15.91
C THR A 74 11.04 13.92 14.82
N GLY A 75 12.19 14.37 14.33
CA GLY A 75 12.97 13.65 13.32
C GLY A 75 12.19 13.40 12.02
N LEU A 76 12.42 12.23 11.41
CA LEU A 76 11.76 11.86 10.16
C LEU A 76 10.26 11.65 10.33
N ALA A 77 9.82 11.01 11.42
CA ALA A 77 8.40 10.81 11.71
C ALA A 77 7.68 12.15 11.89
N GLY A 78 8.27 13.11 12.62
CA GLY A 78 7.76 14.49 12.72
C GLY A 78 7.60 15.17 11.36
N HIS A 79 8.57 14.98 10.45
CA HIS A 79 8.48 15.54 9.10
C HIS A 79 7.28 15.03 8.30
N PHE A 80 6.85 13.78 8.51
CA PHE A 80 5.70 13.20 7.84
C PHE A 80 4.37 13.45 8.56
N PHE A 81 4.35 13.33 9.90
CA PHE A 81 3.10 13.22 10.67
C PHE A 81 2.82 14.41 11.59
N ASN A 82 3.75 15.34 11.76
CA ASN A 82 3.57 16.53 12.62
C ASN A 82 3.72 17.82 11.82
N ARG A 83 2.96 17.91 10.72
CA ARG A 83 2.85 19.12 9.93
C ARG A 83 1.47 19.27 9.29
N PRO A 84 1.06 20.48 8.91
CA PRO A 84 -0.18 20.67 8.15
C PRO A 84 -0.14 19.89 6.84
N GLY A 85 -1.25 19.21 6.55
CA GLY A 85 -1.48 18.51 5.30
C GLY A 85 -2.16 19.42 4.26
N THR A 86 -2.11 18.98 3.01
CA THR A 86 -2.94 19.52 1.93
C THR A 86 -3.78 18.38 1.38
N ARG A 87 -5.03 18.68 0.99
CA ARG A 87 -5.86 17.69 0.30
C ARG A 87 -5.25 17.37 -1.06
N TRP A 88 -5.41 16.14 -1.52
CA TRP A 88 -4.99 15.80 -2.87
C TRP A 88 -5.80 16.61 -3.90
N PRO A 89 -5.18 16.96 -5.04
CA PRO A 89 -5.89 17.59 -6.13
C PRO A 89 -6.92 16.61 -6.72
N ASP A 90 -7.98 17.15 -7.30
CA ASP A 90 -8.96 16.38 -8.05
C ASP A 90 -8.37 15.99 -9.43
N VAL A 91 -7.90 14.75 -9.55
CA VAL A 91 -7.21 14.21 -10.73
C VAL A 91 -7.61 12.75 -10.99
N ASP A 92 -7.60 12.31 -12.25
CA ASP A 92 -7.96 10.94 -12.62
C ASP A 92 -6.94 9.87 -12.16
N VAL A 93 -5.67 10.24 -11.98
CA VAL A 93 -4.59 9.30 -11.64
C VAL A 93 -3.75 9.89 -10.53
N THR A 94 -3.67 9.17 -9.41
CA THR A 94 -2.76 9.49 -8.30
C THR A 94 -1.78 8.35 -8.10
N ILE A 95 -0.48 8.67 -8.12
CA ILE A 95 0.61 7.73 -7.85
C ILE A 95 1.26 8.16 -6.55
N THR A 96 1.29 7.27 -5.56
CA THR A 96 1.93 7.51 -4.26
C THR A 96 3.13 6.58 -4.12
N ASP A 97 4.30 7.16 -3.90
CA ASP A 97 5.52 6.42 -3.55
C ASP A 97 5.73 6.50 -2.03
N MET A 98 5.86 5.34 -1.39
CA MET A 98 6.13 5.23 0.05
C MET A 98 7.58 5.59 0.39
N GLY A 99 8.47 5.61 -0.61
CA GLY A 99 9.84 6.09 -0.50
C GLY A 99 10.63 5.41 0.62
N ILE A 100 11.16 6.21 1.55
CA ILE A 100 11.94 5.70 2.67
C ILE A 100 11.12 4.83 3.63
N LEU A 101 9.80 5.04 3.73
CA LEU A 101 8.94 4.30 4.65
C LEU A 101 8.77 2.84 4.24
N ALA A 102 9.00 2.49 2.98
CA ALA A 102 8.96 1.10 2.52
C ALA A 102 10.21 0.28 2.92
N ARG A 103 11.20 0.91 3.58
CA ARG A 103 12.42 0.23 4.02
C ARG A 103 12.25 -0.35 5.41
N GLU A 104 13.03 -1.39 5.71
CA GLU A 104 13.12 -1.96 7.06
C GLU A 104 13.49 -0.89 8.11
N GLY A 105 12.88 -0.99 9.29
CA GLY A 105 13.06 -0.08 10.41
C GLY A 105 12.09 1.10 10.45
N TYR A 106 11.14 1.19 9.51
CA TYR A 106 10.10 2.23 9.47
C TYR A 106 8.67 1.67 9.55
N GLU A 107 8.50 0.46 10.10
CA GLU A 107 7.26 -0.30 10.05
C GLU A 107 6.08 0.42 10.72
N ASP A 108 6.31 1.10 11.84
CA ASP A 108 5.31 1.87 12.57
C ASP A 108 4.87 3.12 11.76
N GLN A 109 5.81 3.83 11.16
CA GLN A 109 5.50 4.97 10.29
C GLN A 109 4.81 4.54 9.01
N LEU A 110 5.26 3.44 8.39
CA LEU A 110 4.63 2.84 7.22
C LEU A 110 3.17 2.49 7.49
N THR A 111 2.89 1.90 8.66
CA THR A 111 1.54 1.57 9.11
C THR A 111 0.65 2.81 9.16
N VAL A 112 1.12 3.88 9.83
CA VAL A 112 0.36 5.12 9.98
C VAL A 112 0.15 5.81 8.63
N ALA A 113 1.20 5.89 7.80
CA ALA A 113 1.12 6.46 6.46
C ALA A 113 0.11 5.70 5.59
N TYR A 114 0.14 4.37 5.61
CA TYR A 114 -0.75 3.53 4.82
C TYR A 114 -2.21 3.63 5.29
N ILE A 115 -2.47 3.68 6.60
CA ILE A 115 -3.82 3.93 7.13
C ILE A 115 -4.32 5.32 6.72
N GLY A 116 -3.47 6.34 6.79
CA GLY A 116 -3.79 7.70 6.31
C GLY A 116 -4.15 7.72 4.83
N LEU A 117 -3.31 7.08 4.01
CA LEU A 117 -3.53 6.91 2.57
C LEU A 117 -4.88 6.24 2.27
N MET A 118 -5.17 5.13 2.94
CA MET A 118 -6.41 4.38 2.76
C MET A 118 -7.65 5.15 3.20
N ASN A 119 -7.59 5.93 4.30
CA ASN A 119 -8.68 6.81 4.68
C ASN A 119 -8.93 7.88 3.62
N HIS A 120 -7.87 8.47 3.08
CA HIS A 120 -7.99 9.48 2.03
C HIS A 120 -8.60 8.90 0.74
N ILE A 121 -8.17 7.72 0.33
CA ILE A 121 -8.77 6.99 -0.80
C ILE A 121 -10.24 6.69 -0.50
N HIS A 122 -10.57 6.30 0.73
CA HIS A 122 -11.94 6.04 1.12
C HIS A 122 -12.84 7.28 1.02
N ASP A 123 -12.37 8.45 1.46
CA ASP A 123 -13.09 9.71 1.32
C ASP A 123 -13.36 10.03 -0.17
N LEU A 124 -12.37 9.80 -1.05
CA LEU A 124 -12.53 9.97 -2.51
C LEU A 124 -13.54 8.97 -3.08
N VAL A 125 -13.45 7.69 -2.72
CA VAL A 125 -14.41 6.66 -3.16
C VAL A 125 -15.83 7.01 -2.71
N GLU A 126 -16.02 7.54 -1.51
CA GLU A 126 -17.34 7.99 -1.04
C GLU A 126 -17.85 9.21 -1.80
N GLN A 127 -16.96 10.17 -2.10
CA GLN A 127 -17.31 11.36 -2.87
C GLN A 127 -17.79 10.99 -4.29
N HIS A 128 -17.17 9.98 -4.92
CA HIS A 128 -17.46 9.54 -6.29
C HIS A 128 -18.39 8.33 -6.38
N GLN A 129 -19.04 7.92 -5.28
CA GLN A 129 -19.86 6.69 -5.24
C GLN A 129 -21.06 6.67 -6.21
N ASN A 130 -21.53 7.84 -6.64
CA ASN A 130 -22.65 7.97 -7.57
C ASN A 130 -22.19 8.10 -9.04
N ASP A 131 -20.88 8.09 -9.27
CA ASP A 131 -20.33 8.20 -10.61
C ASP A 131 -20.45 6.86 -11.34
N GLY A 132 -20.65 6.91 -12.66
CA GLY A 132 -20.69 5.69 -13.49
C GLY A 132 -19.32 5.05 -13.73
N ARG A 133 -18.24 5.60 -13.16
CA ARG A 133 -16.86 5.16 -13.34
C ARG A 133 -16.34 4.50 -12.06
N PRO A 134 -15.78 3.29 -12.12
CA PRO A 134 -15.21 2.66 -10.93
C PRO A 134 -13.89 3.33 -10.53
N THR A 135 -13.60 3.33 -9.24
CA THR A 135 -12.25 3.66 -8.73
C THR A 135 -11.42 2.39 -8.66
N ILE A 136 -10.19 2.41 -9.17
CA ILE A 136 -9.26 1.28 -9.07
C ILE A 136 -8.11 1.69 -8.16
N VAL A 137 -7.95 0.95 -7.07
CA VAL A 137 -6.89 1.14 -6.08
C VAL A 137 -5.93 -0.01 -6.21
N ILE A 138 -4.68 0.28 -6.57
CA ILE A 138 -3.63 -0.71 -6.78
C ILE A 138 -2.56 -0.51 -5.71
N THR A 139 -2.27 -1.58 -4.96
CA THR A 139 -1.10 -1.63 -4.10
C THR A 139 -0.09 -2.59 -4.69
N ASP A 140 1.07 -2.04 -5.06
CA ASP A 140 2.26 -2.83 -5.37
C ASP A 140 2.98 -3.22 -4.08
N GLU A 141 3.71 -4.34 -4.10
CA GLU A 141 4.34 -4.93 -2.91
C GLU A 141 3.37 -5.14 -1.73
N GLY A 142 2.23 -5.75 -2.04
CA GLY A 142 1.16 -6.05 -1.10
C GLY A 142 1.55 -6.84 0.14
N HIS A 143 2.73 -7.49 0.14
CA HIS A 143 3.29 -8.16 1.30
C HIS A 143 3.45 -7.20 2.50
N ILE A 144 3.65 -5.89 2.25
CA ILE A 144 3.66 -4.83 3.28
C ILE A 144 2.36 -4.80 4.09
N ILE A 145 1.21 -4.99 3.44
CA ILE A 145 -0.11 -4.98 4.10
C ILE A 145 -0.28 -6.23 4.95
N THR A 146 0.12 -7.37 4.40
CA THR A 146 -0.26 -8.68 4.94
C THR A 146 0.63 -9.15 6.05
N THR A 147 1.89 -8.71 6.08
CA THR A 147 2.82 -8.96 7.18
C THR A 147 2.48 -8.14 8.42
N ASN A 148 1.80 -7.00 8.25
CA ASN A 148 1.46 -6.12 9.35
C ASN A 148 0.11 -6.49 9.99
N PRO A 149 0.08 -6.86 11.29
CA PRO A 149 -1.13 -7.32 11.96
C PRO A 149 -2.21 -6.23 12.11
N LEU A 150 -1.85 -4.95 12.02
CA LEU A 150 -2.80 -3.84 12.07
C LEU A 150 -3.40 -3.50 10.70
N LEU A 151 -2.59 -3.59 9.64
CA LEU A 151 -3.03 -3.23 8.29
C LEU A 151 -4.01 -4.25 7.71
N ALA A 152 -3.74 -5.55 7.85
CA ALA A 152 -4.56 -6.57 7.20
C ALA A 152 -6.05 -6.52 7.64
N PRO A 153 -6.40 -6.47 8.94
CA PRO A 153 -7.79 -6.34 9.38
C PRO A 153 -8.46 -5.05 8.90
N TYR A 154 -7.70 -3.95 8.88
CA TYR A 154 -8.19 -2.65 8.45
C TYR A 154 -8.51 -2.64 6.95
N VAL A 155 -7.59 -3.15 6.11
CA VAL A 155 -7.78 -3.28 4.66
C VAL A 155 -8.96 -4.20 4.33
N ILE A 156 -9.10 -5.34 5.01
CA ILE A 156 -10.27 -6.22 4.83
C ILE A 156 -11.58 -5.46 5.06
N LYS A 157 -11.63 -4.61 6.10
CA LYS A 157 -12.82 -3.84 6.43
C LYS A 157 -13.13 -2.79 5.36
N ILE A 158 -12.13 -2.03 4.92
CA ILE A 158 -12.32 -0.94 3.95
C ILE A 158 -12.72 -1.47 2.57
N VAL A 159 -12.08 -2.57 2.12
CA VAL A 159 -12.38 -3.21 0.84
C VAL A 159 -13.81 -3.76 0.79
N LYS A 160 -14.33 -4.28 1.90
CA LYS A 160 -15.74 -4.71 1.99
C LYS A 160 -16.71 -3.54 1.82
N MET A 161 -16.35 -2.35 2.28
CA MET A 161 -17.17 -1.15 2.09
C MET A 161 -17.09 -0.69 0.63
N TRP A 162 -15.89 -0.63 0.06
CA TRP A 162 -15.63 -0.24 -1.33
C TRP A 162 -16.36 -1.07 -2.38
N ARG A 163 -16.57 -2.38 -2.12
CA ARG A 163 -17.37 -3.24 -2.99
C ARG A 163 -18.80 -2.69 -3.21
N LYS A 164 -19.35 -1.95 -2.26
CA LYS A 164 -20.67 -1.32 -2.38
C LYS A 164 -20.65 0.04 -3.08
N LEU A 165 -19.48 0.66 -3.19
CA LEU A 165 -19.27 2.00 -3.72
C LEU A 165 -18.63 2.00 -5.12
N GLY A 166 -18.56 0.84 -5.78
CA GLY A 166 -18.00 0.73 -7.13
C GLY A 166 -16.47 0.83 -7.20
N ALA A 167 -15.76 0.60 -6.09
CA ALA A 167 -14.30 0.62 -6.05
C ALA A 167 -13.70 -0.79 -6.01
N TRP A 168 -12.58 -0.95 -6.72
CA TRP A 168 -11.84 -2.20 -6.88
C TRP A 168 -10.48 -2.09 -6.19
N PHE A 169 -10.12 -3.09 -5.42
CA PHE A 169 -8.82 -3.17 -4.76
C PHE A 169 -7.98 -4.29 -5.35
N TRP A 170 -6.82 -3.92 -5.89
CA TRP A 170 -5.86 -4.80 -6.53
C TRP A 170 -4.59 -4.82 -5.70
N ILE A 171 -4.06 -6.02 -5.48
CA ILE A 171 -2.81 -6.22 -4.75
C ILE A 171 -1.87 -7.01 -5.64
N ALA A 172 -0.68 -6.46 -5.90
CA ALA A 172 0.41 -7.18 -6.55
C ALA A 172 1.44 -7.58 -5.50
N THR A 173 1.91 -8.83 -5.54
CA THR A 173 2.95 -9.33 -4.64
C THR A 173 3.81 -10.36 -5.35
N GLN A 174 5.09 -10.43 -4.98
CA GLN A 174 6.04 -11.39 -5.55
C GLN A 174 6.14 -12.67 -4.72
N ASN A 175 6.06 -12.56 -3.39
CA ASN A 175 6.20 -13.68 -2.46
C ASN A 175 4.90 -13.89 -1.70
N LEU A 176 4.24 -15.04 -1.89
CA LEU A 176 3.08 -15.42 -1.07
C LEU A 176 3.50 -16.12 0.22
N GLU A 177 4.74 -16.59 0.34
CA GLU A 177 5.25 -17.21 1.56
C GLU A 177 5.17 -16.26 2.77
N ASP A 178 5.43 -14.96 2.55
CA ASP A 178 5.40 -13.91 3.58
C ASP A 178 3.97 -13.63 4.11
N PHE A 179 2.94 -14.27 3.54
CA PHE A 179 1.57 -14.06 3.97
C PHE A 179 1.25 -14.95 5.18
N PRO A 180 0.95 -14.35 6.35
CA PRO A 180 0.56 -15.12 7.51
C PRO A 180 -0.81 -15.75 7.29
N ASP A 181 -1.12 -16.83 8.01
CA ASP A 181 -2.42 -17.49 7.92
C ASP A 181 -3.59 -16.55 8.30
N ALA A 182 -3.32 -15.50 9.09
CA ALA A 182 -4.28 -14.44 9.40
C ALA A 182 -4.79 -13.72 8.13
N SER A 183 -3.97 -13.63 7.08
CA SER A 183 -4.30 -13.00 5.80
C SER A 183 -5.16 -13.88 4.89
N LYS A 184 -5.41 -15.15 5.28
CA LYS A 184 -6.30 -16.06 4.55
C LYS A 184 -7.69 -15.48 4.32
N LYS A 185 -8.24 -14.76 5.31
CA LYS A 185 -9.54 -14.10 5.16
C LYS A 185 -9.54 -13.02 4.08
N MET A 186 -8.42 -12.31 3.92
CA MET A 186 -8.27 -11.28 2.90
C MET A 186 -8.15 -11.93 1.51
N LEU A 187 -7.27 -12.91 1.37
CA LEU A 187 -7.02 -13.59 0.10
C LEU A 187 -8.24 -14.36 -0.40
N ASN A 188 -9.00 -14.99 0.50
CA ASN A 188 -10.25 -15.67 0.13
C ASN A 188 -11.35 -14.70 -0.38
N MET A 189 -11.23 -13.40 -0.11
CA MET A 189 -12.14 -12.40 -0.68
C MET A 189 -11.75 -11.96 -2.09
N LEU A 190 -10.52 -12.26 -2.54
CA LEU A 190 -10.07 -11.92 -3.88
C LEU A 190 -10.73 -12.87 -4.87
N GLU A 191 -11.65 -12.32 -5.65
CA GLU A 191 -12.40 -13.03 -6.69
C GLU A 191 -11.52 -13.31 -7.92
N TRP A 192 -10.62 -12.38 -8.23
CA TRP A 192 -9.72 -12.45 -9.38
C TRP A 192 -8.30 -12.73 -8.92
N TRP A 193 -7.74 -13.85 -9.39
CA TRP A 193 -6.32 -14.16 -9.25
C TRP A 193 -5.67 -14.10 -10.63
N MET A 194 -4.70 -13.20 -10.76
CA MET A 194 -3.87 -13.08 -11.96
C MET A 194 -2.46 -13.57 -11.64
N CYS A 195 -2.21 -14.83 -11.95
CA CYS A 195 -0.98 -15.51 -11.63
C CYS A 195 -0.03 -15.48 -12.83
N LEU A 196 1.05 -14.71 -12.76
CA LEU A 196 2.10 -14.72 -13.78
C LEU A 196 3.00 -15.96 -13.61
N VAL A 197 4.09 -16.03 -14.39
CA VAL A 197 5.08 -17.10 -14.25
C VAL A 197 5.64 -17.15 -12.83
N MET A 198 5.51 -18.31 -12.19
CA MET A 198 5.89 -18.53 -10.80
C MET A 198 6.58 -19.88 -10.62
N PRO A 199 7.50 -20.00 -9.64
CA PRO A 199 8.14 -21.27 -9.31
C PRO A 199 7.13 -22.23 -8.67
N LYS A 200 7.49 -23.51 -8.59
CA LYS A 200 6.59 -24.56 -8.07
C LYS A 200 6.20 -24.30 -6.62
N GLU A 201 7.12 -23.77 -5.83
CA GLU A 201 6.95 -23.44 -4.44
C GLU A 201 5.81 -22.41 -4.25
N GLU A 202 5.78 -21.35 -5.07
CA GLU A 202 4.71 -20.33 -5.05
C GLU A 202 3.34 -20.89 -5.46
N VAL A 203 3.29 -21.85 -6.40
CA VAL A 203 2.03 -22.54 -6.75
C VAL A 203 1.46 -23.28 -5.54
N GLU A 204 2.32 -23.90 -4.71
CA GLU A 204 1.89 -24.53 -3.47
C GLU A 204 1.48 -23.50 -2.41
N GLN A 205 2.09 -22.31 -2.39
CA GLN A 205 1.63 -21.22 -1.52
C GLN A 205 0.23 -20.73 -1.90
N ILE A 206 -0.09 -20.60 -3.19
CA ILE A 206 -1.46 -20.29 -3.64
C ILE A 206 -2.43 -21.37 -3.14
N ALA A 207 -2.04 -22.64 -3.19
CA ALA A 207 -2.87 -23.75 -2.75
C ALA A 207 -3.21 -23.71 -1.24
N ARG A 208 -2.51 -22.90 -0.42
CA ARG A 208 -2.90 -22.63 0.99
C ARG A 208 -4.17 -21.79 1.11
N PHE A 209 -4.43 -20.95 0.10
CA PHE A 209 -5.47 -19.92 0.11
C PHE A 209 -6.59 -20.19 -0.89
N LYS A 210 -6.30 -20.86 -2.01
CA LYS A 210 -7.30 -21.25 -3.03
C LYS A 210 -7.21 -22.75 -3.28
N ASP A 211 -8.36 -23.42 -3.29
CA ASP A 211 -8.42 -24.83 -3.66
C ASP A 211 -8.13 -24.97 -5.17
N LEU A 212 -7.01 -25.61 -5.50
CA LEU A 212 -6.57 -25.81 -6.88
C LEU A 212 -6.66 -27.28 -7.30
N SER A 213 -7.25 -27.54 -8.46
CA SER A 213 -7.23 -28.85 -9.11
C SER A 213 -5.83 -29.19 -9.62
N TYR A 214 -5.60 -30.47 -9.93
CA TYR A 214 -4.33 -30.91 -10.53
C TYR A 214 -4.06 -30.22 -11.88
N GLU A 215 -5.10 -30.06 -12.69
CA GLU A 215 -5.05 -29.38 -13.98
C GLU A 215 -4.75 -27.88 -13.83
N GLU A 216 -5.32 -27.22 -12.82
CA GLU A 216 -5.06 -25.81 -12.53
C GLU A 216 -3.62 -25.58 -12.06
N LYS A 217 -3.08 -26.46 -11.21
CA LYS A 217 -1.65 -26.44 -10.84
C LYS A 217 -0.76 -26.62 -12.06
N ASN A 218 -1.07 -27.59 -12.92
CA ASN A 218 -0.32 -27.80 -14.16
C ASN A 218 -0.41 -26.59 -15.10
N MET A 219 -1.55 -25.92 -15.17
CA MET A 219 -1.75 -24.71 -15.97
C MET A 219 -0.85 -23.57 -15.48
N LEU A 220 -0.77 -23.36 -14.16
CA LEU A 220 0.14 -22.38 -13.55
C LEU A 220 1.60 -22.69 -13.88
N LEU A 221 2.01 -23.95 -13.76
CA LEU A 221 3.36 -24.41 -14.08
C LEU A 221 3.68 -24.39 -15.59
N ALA A 222 2.66 -24.33 -16.45
CA ALA A 222 2.82 -24.28 -17.90
C ALA A 222 3.09 -22.88 -18.45
N ALA A 223 2.78 -21.82 -17.69
CA ALA A 223 3.05 -20.44 -18.11
C ALA A 223 4.54 -20.21 -18.40
N ARG A 224 4.84 -19.43 -19.44
CA ARG A 224 6.20 -19.09 -19.87
C ARG A 224 6.40 -17.59 -19.96
N LYS A 225 7.65 -17.16 -19.78
CA LYS A 225 8.11 -15.79 -20.00
C LYS A 225 9.16 -15.82 -21.10
N SER A 226 8.98 -14.96 -22.10
CA SER A 226 10.01 -14.67 -23.09
C SER A 226 10.49 -13.23 -22.85
N PRO A 227 11.72 -13.03 -22.35
CA PRO A 227 12.25 -11.70 -22.05
C PRO A 227 12.07 -10.74 -23.22
N ARG A 228 11.60 -9.53 -22.91
CA ARG A 228 11.32 -8.47 -23.89
C ARG A 228 10.27 -8.77 -24.95
N GLN A 229 9.58 -9.91 -24.90
CA GLN A 229 8.52 -10.27 -25.85
C GLN A 229 7.16 -10.38 -25.17
N TYR A 230 7.01 -11.33 -24.26
CA TYR A 230 5.73 -11.60 -23.61
C TYR A 230 5.91 -12.29 -22.26
N THR A 231 4.89 -12.16 -21.42
CA THR A 231 4.73 -12.94 -20.20
C THR A 231 3.38 -13.63 -20.24
N GLU A 232 3.35 -14.94 -20.05
CA GLU A 232 2.12 -15.68 -19.86
C GLU A 232 1.71 -15.71 -18.39
N GLY A 233 0.43 -15.95 -18.18
CA GLY A 233 -0.12 -16.17 -16.86
C GLY A 233 -1.43 -16.92 -16.94
N VAL A 234 -2.01 -17.14 -15.76
CA VAL A 234 -3.29 -17.79 -15.59
C VAL A 234 -4.23 -16.84 -14.84
N ILE A 235 -5.43 -16.66 -15.37
CA ILE A 235 -6.53 -16.05 -14.64
C ILE A 235 -7.31 -17.18 -13.96
N LEU A 236 -7.48 -17.06 -12.65
CA LEU A 236 -8.31 -17.96 -11.86
C LEU A 236 -9.40 -17.14 -11.14
N THR A 237 -10.64 -17.38 -11.53
CA THR A 237 -11.85 -16.95 -10.81
C THR A 237 -12.71 -18.18 -10.51
N ASP A 238 -13.86 -17.97 -9.88
CA ASP A 238 -14.81 -19.06 -9.63
C ASP A 238 -15.46 -19.58 -10.93
N GLU A 239 -15.55 -18.73 -11.95
CA GLU A 239 -16.23 -19.02 -13.22
C GLU A 239 -15.27 -19.18 -14.40
N LEU A 240 -14.07 -18.56 -14.34
CA LEU A 240 -13.13 -18.48 -15.45
C LEU A 240 -11.75 -19.00 -15.03
N LYS A 241 -11.22 -19.92 -15.83
CA LYS A 241 -9.87 -20.47 -15.67
C LYS A 241 -9.21 -20.49 -17.04
N MET A 242 -8.27 -19.58 -17.27
CA MET A 242 -7.68 -19.44 -18.60
C MET A 242 -6.21 -19.06 -18.56
N LEU A 243 -5.46 -19.58 -19.53
CA LEU A 243 -4.14 -19.07 -19.89
C LEU A 243 -4.32 -17.78 -20.68
N PHE A 244 -3.48 -16.79 -20.39
CA PHE A 244 -3.37 -15.58 -21.18
C PHE A 244 -1.90 -15.30 -21.49
N ARG A 245 -1.68 -14.53 -22.55
CA ARG A 245 -0.36 -14.01 -22.93
C ARG A 245 -0.43 -12.49 -22.96
N ASN A 246 0.34 -11.84 -22.08
CA ASN A 246 0.51 -10.40 -22.09
C ASN A 246 1.69 -10.02 -22.99
N VAL A 247 1.42 -9.21 -24.01
CA VAL A 247 2.42 -8.61 -24.91
C VAL A 247 2.41 -7.11 -24.65
N PRO A 248 3.21 -6.59 -23.70
CA PRO A 248 3.14 -5.18 -23.34
C PRO A 248 3.63 -4.30 -24.49
N PRO A 249 3.05 -3.11 -24.69
CA PRO A 249 3.58 -2.13 -25.64
C PRO A 249 5.08 -1.89 -25.41
N PRO A 250 5.92 -1.79 -26.45
CA PRO A 250 7.37 -1.61 -26.29
C PRO A 250 7.75 -0.44 -25.38
N LEU A 251 7.05 0.69 -25.50
CA LEU A 251 7.28 1.87 -24.68
C LEU A 251 7.00 1.62 -23.19
N ALA A 252 5.86 1.00 -22.88
CA ALA A 252 5.49 0.65 -21.49
C ALA A 252 6.52 -0.32 -20.89
N LEU A 253 6.97 -1.30 -21.67
CA LEU A 253 8.02 -2.21 -21.22
C LEU A 253 9.35 -1.47 -20.99
N ALA A 254 9.78 -0.61 -21.92
CA ALA A 254 11.02 0.13 -21.82
C ALA A 254 11.07 1.09 -20.61
N LEU A 255 9.92 1.68 -20.24
CA LEU A 255 9.74 2.47 -19.03
C LEU A 255 9.86 1.62 -17.76
N ALA A 256 9.31 0.40 -17.78
CA ALA A 256 9.31 -0.52 -16.63
C ALA A 256 10.65 -1.27 -16.42
N MET A 257 11.58 -1.18 -17.37
CA MET A 257 12.88 -1.83 -17.30
C MET A 257 13.75 -1.19 -16.19
N THR A 258 14.10 -1.97 -15.18
CA THR A 258 14.84 -1.51 -13.99
C THR A 258 16.06 -2.37 -13.65
N GLU A 259 16.32 -3.44 -14.42
CA GLU A 259 17.46 -4.33 -14.20
C GLU A 259 18.80 -3.63 -14.49
N LYS A 260 19.89 -4.17 -13.94
CA LYS A 260 21.21 -3.54 -14.02
C LYS A 260 21.72 -3.41 -15.45
N ASP A 261 21.56 -4.46 -16.26
CA ASP A 261 21.95 -4.46 -17.67
C ASP A 261 21.05 -3.54 -18.50
N GLU A 262 19.76 -3.45 -18.17
CA GLU A 262 18.80 -2.56 -18.81
C GLU A 262 19.13 -1.08 -18.56
N LYS A 263 19.45 -0.73 -17.31
CA LYS A 263 19.94 0.60 -16.94
C LYS A 263 21.26 0.94 -17.63
N ALA A 264 22.18 -0.02 -17.73
CA ALA A 264 23.44 0.17 -18.43
C ALA A 264 23.21 0.45 -19.92
N ARG A 265 22.34 -0.32 -20.59
CA ARG A 265 21.99 -0.11 -22.00
C ARG A 265 21.36 1.25 -22.24
N ARG A 266 20.45 1.68 -21.35
CA ARG A 266 19.84 3.03 -21.44
C ARG A 266 20.90 4.11 -21.32
N HIS A 267 21.85 3.96 -20.41
CA HIS A 267 22.95 4.93 -20.24
C HIS A 267 23.90 4.97 -21.44
N GLU A 268 24.13 3.84 -22.13
CA GLU A 268 24.87 3.82 -23.40
C GLU A 268 24.15 4.64 -24.48
N LEU A 269 22.84 4.44 -24.66
CA LEU A 269 22.03 5.18 -25.62
C LEU A 269 22.02 6.69 -25.34
N MET A 270 21.94 7.08 -24.06
CA MET A 270 22.06 8.49 -23.66
C MET A 270 23.38 9.11 -24.11
N ARG A 271 24.50 8.37 -23.98
CA ARG A 271 25.83 8.85 -24.39
C ARG A 271 26.00 8.86 -25.90
N GLU A 272 25.46 7.87 -26.59
CA GLU A 272 25.53 7.74 -28.06
C GLU A 272 24.75 8.85 -28.77
N HIS A 273 23.54 9.13 -28.29
CA HIS A 273 22.62 10.08 -28.92
C HIS A 273 22.62 11.47 -28.26
N GLY A 274 23.34 11.65 -27.15
CA GLY A 274 23.37 12.92 -26.40
C GLY A 274 21.98 13.33 -25.88
N CYS A 275 21.18 12.37 -25.44
CA CYS A 275 19.77 12.56 -25.07
C CYS A 275 19.50 12.33 -23.57
N THR A 276 18.30 12.74 -23.14
CA THR A 276 17.81 12.51 -21.77
C THR A 276 17.45 11.04 -21.54
N GLU A 277 17.26 10.66 -20.27
CA GLU A 277 16.84 9.29 -19.93
C GLU A 277 15.49 8.93 -20.56
N LEU A 278 14.52 9.86 -20.56
CA LEU A 278 13.20 9.63 -21.14
C LEU A 278 13.25 9.46 -22.66
N GLU A 279 14.11 10.22 -23.34
CA GLU A 279 14.35 10.04 -24.78
C GLU A 279 15.05 8.72 -25.06
N ALA A 280 16.03 8.32 -24.24
CA ALA A 280 16.70 7.02 -24.33
C ALA A 280 15.72 5.84 -24.22
N VAL A 281 14.64 5.97 -23.44
CA VAL A 281 13.56 4.97 -23.36
C VAL A 281 12.87 4.76 -24.72
N VAL A 282 12.71 5.81 -25.53
CA VAL A 282 12.11 5.68 -26.88
C VAL A 282 12.99 4.82 -27.78
N TYR A 283 14.30 5.02 -27.77
CA TYR A 283 15.25 4.17 -28.51
C TYR A 283 15.20 2.71 -28.05
N VAL A 284 15.11 2.46 -26.74
CA VAL A 284 14.92 1.09 -26.21
C VAL A 284 13.59 0.49 -26.70
N ALA A 285 12.51 1.28 -26.74
CA ALA A 285 11.22 0.84 -27.24
C ALA A 285 11.27 0.48 -28.74
N GLU A 286 11.98 1.27 -29.55
CA GLU A 286 12.21 0.98 -30.97
C GLU A 286 13.05 -0.29 -31.18
N GLU A 287 14.09 -0.51 -30.37
CA GLU A 287 14.85 -1.77 -30.37
C GLU A 287 13.95 -2.97 -30.05
N ILE A 288 13.07 -2.86 -29.06
CA ILE A 288 12.10 -3.90 -28.71
C ILE A 288 11.12 -4.13 -29.87
N SER A 289 10.61 -3.06 -30.49
CA SER A 289 9.68 -3.15 -31.63
C SER A 289 10.31 -3.91 -32.81
N ARG A 290 11.51 -3.51 -33.23
CA ARG A 290 12.26 -4.15 -34.32
C ARG A 290 12.53 -5.63 -34.03
N ASN A 291 12.93 -5.97 -32.81
CA ASN A 291 13.18 -7.36 -32.41
C ASN A 291 11.92 -8.23 -32.37
N ARG A 292 10.73 -7.63 -32.26
CA ARG A 292 9.43 -8.31 -32.33
C ARG A 292 8.87 -8.39 -33.76
N GLY A 293 9.58 -7.82 -34.75
CA GLY A 293 9.10 -7.75 -36.13
C GLY A 293 8.08 -6.63 -36.38
N GLY A 294 7.99 -5.63 -35.50
CA GLY A 294 7.29 -4.39 -35.80
C GLY A 294 8.11 -3.51 -36.76
N GLU A 295 7.43 -2.76 -37.62
CA GLU A 295 8.04 -1.68 -38.40
C GLU A 295 8.58 -0.56 -37.51
#